data_AF-Q9R1G9-F1
#
_entry.id   AF-Q9R1G9-F1
#
_cell.length_a   1.000
_cell.length_b   1.000
_cell.length_c   1.000
_cell.angle_alpha   90.00
_cell.angle_beta   90.00
_cell.angle_gamma   90.00
#
_symmetry.space_group_name_H-M   'P 1'
#
loop_
_entity.id
_entity.type
_entity.pdbx_description
1 polymer ?
#
loop_
_entity_poly.entity_id
_entity_poly.type
_entity_poly.pdbx_seq_one_letter_code
_entity_poly.pdbx_strand_id
1 'polypeptide(L)' 'FGMTRDIYETDYYRKGGKGLLPVRWMSPESLKDGVFTASSDMWSFGVVLWEITSLAEQPYQGLSNEQVL' A
#
# COMPACT_ATOMS: atom_id res chain seq x y z
N PHE A 1 -4.37 0.64 9.37
CA PHE A 1 -3.33 0.73 10.42
C PHE A 1 -3.51 -0.45 11.37
N GLY A 2 -2.62 -1.44 11.34
CA GLY A 2 -2.74 -2.69 12.14
C GLY A 2 -2.50 -4.00 11.38
N MET A 3 -2.58 -4.00 10.04
CA MET A 3 -2.31 -5.20 9.21
C MET A 3 -0.87 -5.28 8.66
N THR A 4 -0.04 -4.27 8.90
CA THR A 4 1.28 -4.14 8.23
C THR A 4 2.41 -3.71 9.16
N ARG A 5 2.12 -3.29 10.39
CA ARG A 5 3.15 -2.86 11.36
C ARG A 5 3.20 -3.83 12.53
N ASP A 6 4.30 -4.56 12.65
CA ASP A 6 4.69 -5.23 13.90
C ASP A 6 5.35 -4.19 14.83
N ILE A 7 5.11 -4.31 16.14
CA ILE A 7 5.44 -3.30 17.16
C ILE A 7 6.93 -3.28 17.53
N TYR A 8 7.71 -4.21 17.00
CA TYR A 8 9.13 -4.41 17.30
C TYR A 8 10.07 -4.19 16.11
N GLU A 9 9.55 -3.83 14.93
CA GLU A 9 10.39 -3.64 13.73
C GLU A 9 10.72 -2.15 13.53
N THR A 10 11.85 -1.75 14.11
CA THR A 10 12.40 -0.39 14.00
C THR A 10 13.10 -0.18 12.65
N ASP A 11 12.74 0.94 12.03
CA ASP A 11 13.43 1.69 10.97
C ASP A 11 13.30 1.29 9.50
N TYR A 12 13.10 0.03 9.11
CA TYR A 12 12.77 -0.31 7.71
C TYR A 12 11.94 -1.60 7.68
N TYR A 13 10.63 -1.50 7.49
CA TYR A 13 9.80 -2.68 7.20
C TYR A 13 10.27 -3.27 5.88
N ARG A 14 10.68 -4.53 5.84
CA ARG A 14 10.98 -5.27 4.61
C ARG A 14 10.27 -6.62 4.69
N LYS A 15 9.00 -6.67 4.28
CA LYS A 15 8.19 -7.89 4.40
C LYS A 15 8.71 -8.98 3.46
N GLY A 16 9.49 -9.92 3.99
CA GLY A 16 9.99 -11.08 3.24
C GLY A 16 8.99 -12.23 3.04
N GLY A 17 7.66 -12.02 3.13
CA GLY A 17 6.70 -13.13 3.11
C GLY A 17 5.25 -12.81 2.75
N LYS A 18 4.50 -13.87 2.40
CA LYS A 18 3.08 -13.97 1.95
C LYS A 18 2.02 -13.42 2.92
N GLY A 19 2.29 -12.35 3.66
CA GLY A 19 1.22 -11.68 4.40
C GLY A 19 0.42 -10.82 3.45
N LEU A 20 -0.91 -10.78 3.62
CA LEU A 20 -1.81 -9.93 2.85
C LEU A 20 -1.28 -8.48 2.83
N LEU A 21 -1.14 -7.92 1.64
CA LEU A 21 -0.66 -6.55 1.40
C LEU A 21 -1.75 -5.76 0.67
N PRO A 22 -2.00 -4.50 1.04
CA PRO A 22 -3.00 -3.66 0.39
C PRO A 22 -2.44 -3.08 -0.92
N VAL A 23 -2.21 -3.95 -1.92
CA VAL A 23 -1.50 -3.67 -3.19
C VAL A 23 -1.92 -2.37 -3.87
N ARG A 24 -3.22 -2.09 -3.90
CA ARG A 24 -3.81 -0.92 -4.58
C ARG A 24 -3.54 0.41 -3.88
N TRP A 25 -3.08 0.39 -2.63
CA TRP A 25 -2.72 1.58 -1.86
C TRP A 25 -1.21 1.72 -1.69
N MET A 26 -0.42 0.75 -2.16
CA MET A 26 1.03 0.76 -1.96
C MET A 26 1.73 1.57 -3.04
N SER A 27 2.80 2.26 -2.64
CA SER A 27 3.70 2.95 -3.55
C SER A 27 4.51 1.95 -4.39
N PRO A 28 5.05 2.36 -5.56
CA PRO A 28 5.89 1.49 -6.39
C PRO A 28 7.11 0.94 -5.64
N GLU A 29 7.76 1.74 -4.80
CA GLU A 29 8.89 1.32 -3.97
C GLU A 29 8.47 0.34 -2.87
N SER A 30 7.26 0.49 -2.32
CA SER A 30 6.68 -0.46 -1.37
C SER A 30 6.32 -1.79 -2.03
N LEU A 31 5.86 -1.76 -3.28
CA LEU A 31 5.51 -2.98 -4.04
C LEU A 31 6.75 -3.75 -4.49
N LYS A 32 7.75 -3.04 -5.01
CA LYS A 32 8.95 -3.65 -5.60
C LYS A 32 9.96 -4.10 -4.54
N ASP A 33 10.33 -3.17 -3.65
CA ASP A 33 11.46 -3.34 -2.74
C ASP A 33 11.02 -3.57 -1.30
N GLY A 34 9.69 -3.51 -1.06
CA GLY A 34 9.12 -3.59 0.27
C GLY A 34 9.52 -2.39 1.12
N VAL A 35 9.77 -1.22 0.55
CA VAL A 35 10.23 -0.02 1.28
C VAL A 35 9.03 0.82 1.73
N PHE A 36 9.00 1.19 3.02
CA PHE A 36 7.92 1.97 3.61
C PHE A 36 8.50 3.20 4.30
N THR A 37 8.16 4.38 3.79
CA THR A 37 8.65 5.68 4.23
C THR A 37 7.49 6.68 4.34
N ALA A 38 7.77 7.89 4.84
CA ALA A 38 6.78 8.98 4.80
C ALA A 38 6.30 9.28 3.36
N SER A 39 7.16 9.12 2.35
CA SER A 39 6.81 9.31 0.94
C SER A 39 5.82 8.25 0.44
N SER A 40 6.02 6.98 0.83
CA SER A 40 5.05 5.93 0.49
C SER A 40 3.72 6.11 1.21
N ASP A 41 3.74 6.66 2.43
CA ASP A 41 2.51 7.01 3.16
C ASP A 41 1.77 8.18 2.45
N MET A 42 2.48 9.15 1.89
CA MET A 42 1.88 10.22 1.07
C MET A 42 1.23 9.66 -0.21
N TRP A 43 1.84 8.66 -0.85
CA TRP A 43 1.23 7.95 -1.98
C TRP A 43 -0.09 7.29 -1.58
N SER A 44 -0.09 6.51 -0.49
CA SER A 44 -1.31 5.87 0.03
C SER A 44 -2.39 6.91 0.38
N PHE A 45 -1.99 8.06 0.93
CA PHE A 45 -2.92 9.16 1.19
C PHE A 45 -3.52 9.75 -0.09
N GLY A 46 -2.76 9.83 -1.18
CA GLY A 46 -3.27 10.22 -2.50
C GLY A 46 -4.37 9.28 -2.99
N VAL A 47 -4.22 7.98 -2.79
CA VAL A 47 -5.28 6.99 -3.10
C VAL A 47 -6.52 7.23 -2.23
N VAL A 48 -6.34 7.54 -0.94
CA VAL A 48 -7.47 7.88 -0.05
C VAL A 48 -8.20 9.15 -0.51
N LEU A 49 -7.47 10.18 -0.95
CA LEU A 49 -8.10 11.37 -1.54
C LEU A 49 -8.91 11.03 -2.79
N TRP A 50 -8.39 10.15 -3.64
CA TRP A 50 -9.12 9.65 -4.80
C TRP A 50 -10.41 8.92 -4.37
N GLU A 51 -10.34 8.04 -3.37
CA GLU A 51 -11.52 7.35 -2.81
C GLU A 51 -12.58 8.33 -2.31
N ILE A 52 -12.18 9.42 -1.66
CA ILE A 52 -13.12 10.46 -1.21
C ILE A 52 -13.84 11.09 -2.41
N THR A 53 -13.10 11.40 -3.48
CA THR A 53 -13.68 12.01 -4.69
C THR A 53 -14.52 11.06 -5.52
N SER A 54 -14.24 9.75 -5.46
CA SER A 54 -14.97 8.69 -6.17
C SER A 54 -16.10 8.07 -5.34
N LEU A 55 -16.46 8.65 -4.19
CA LEU A 55 -17.49 8.10 -3.29
C LEU A 55 -17.20 6.65 -2.86
N ALA A 56 -15.94 6.39 -2.52
CA ALA A 56 -15.41 5.11 -2.07
C ALA A 56 -15.48 3.98 -3.10
N GLU A 57 -15.32 4.32 -4.40
CA GLU A 57 -15.07 3.30 -5.42
C GLU A 57 -13.75 2.55 -5.17
N GLN A 58 -13.65 1.33 -5.68
CA GLN A 58 -12.46 0.51 -5.56
C GLN A 58 -11.32 1.07 -6.43
N PRO A 59 -10.14 1.42 -5.87
CA PRO A 59 -9.02 1.86 -6.70
C PRO A 59 -8.65 0.80 -7.73
N TYR A 60 -8.42 1.21 -8.98
CA TYR A 60 -8.10 0.34 -10.13
C TYR A 60 -9.16 -0.75 -10.40
N GLN A 61 -10.45 -0.39 -10.27
CA GLN A 61 -11.55 -1.30 -10.54
C GLN A 61 -11.43 -1.98 -11.92
N GLY A 62 -11.68 -3.29 -11.96
CA GLY A 62 -11.58 -4.11 -13.17
C GLY A 62 -10.20 -4.72 -13.44
N LEU A 63 -9.15 -4.29 -12.73
CA LEU A 63 -7.83 -4.91 -12.82
C LEU A 63 -7.65 -5.99 -11.75
N SER A 64 -6.91 -7.06 -12.05
CA SER A 64 -6.46 -8.04 -11.06
C SER A 64 -5.32 -7.47 -10.21
N ASN A 65 -5.03 -8.08 -9.06
CA ASN A 65 -3.88 -7.64 -8.24
C ASN A 65 -2.54 -7.82 -8.98
N GLU A 66 -2.43 -8.81 -9.86
CA GLU A 66 -1.23 -9.03 -10.67
C GLU A 66 -1.06 -7.97 -11.76
N GLN A 67 -2.15 -7.37 -12.22
CA GLN A 67 -2.12 -6.24 -13.18
C GLN A 67 -1.85 -4.89 -12.51
N VAL A 68 -2.06 -4.80 -11.19
CA VAL A 68 -1.79 -3.59 -10.39
C VAL A 68 -0.34 -3.57 -9.87
N LEU A 69 0.27 -4.76 -9.74
CA LEU A 69 1.68 -4.95 -9.39
C LEU A 69 2.61 -4.56 -10.54
#